data_AF-A0A8C4MSD6-F1
#
_entry.id   AF-A0A8C4MSD6-F1
#
_cell.length_a   1.000
_cell.length_b   1.000
_cell.length_c   1.000
_cell.angle_alpha   90.00
_cell.angle_beta   90.00
_cell.angle_gamma   90.00
#
_symmetry.space_group_name_H-M   'P 1'
#
loop_
_entity.id
_entity.type
_entity.pdbx_description
1 polymer ?
#
loop_
_entity_poly.entity_id
_entity_poly.type
_entity_poly.pdbx_seq_one_letter_code
_entity_poly.pdbx_strand_id
1 'polypeptide(L)'
;VKMRAQIPESLREEGFYVLENNLEAVARHMLIFSLALEDPEKMGLQERSETFLEVWGNALLRPAVATFVCAQADRLAHLVPEPDRLAEQLPWLSLGALKFRERDALEAIFRFWAGGEKGPEAFPMSRLWDSRLRHYLGSRYDARRGVSDWDLHMKLHDRGARVIHTREFRRWRDTGVAFELRDSSAYHVPNRTLASGRLLSHRGERVAARGYWGDIATGPFVAFGIEADDESLLRTSNGQPVKTAGEITQHNVTELFREVAAWGRPRAGQGAPEEESSPAAPGPESFTVHFLPLGSAQTLHHKSCYKGRFQLLYVSCGMVHLLSPELGACVAPRGHLIVELARYLVDLRQEQLQGFSTRVEELAQAAGFAPQPGARSSETFARFYKSEDSVPGCIDPAVESGTLTPEALGPPPEALAPPLQTMIPPSEDLTQALEGQTPPSEPLKLPSESQVSLSQVLAPPTGRQTPKPENCRSESEDL
;
A
#
# COMPACT_ATOMS: atom_id res chain seq x y z
N VAL A 1 3.26 5.50 -12.40
CA VAL A 1 3.60 6.87 -12.84
C VAL A 1 5.06 6.92 -13.30
N LYS A 2 5.42 7.59 -14.39
CA LYS A 2 6.76 7.62 -15.02
C LYS A 2 7.84 8.32 -14.14
N MET A 3 8.26 7.66 -13.05
CA MET A 3 9.54 7.97 -12.36
C MET A 3 10.76 7.48 -13.16
N ARG A 4 10.65 6.33 -13.84
CA ARG A 4 11.75 5.70 -14.62
C ARG A 4 12.48 6.66 -15.56
N ALA A 5 11.75 7.53 -16.27
CA ALA A 5 12.29 8.30 -17.38
C ALA A 5 13.24 9.46 -16.99
N GLN A 6 13.41 9.77 -15.69
CA GLN A 6 14.05 11.02 -15.24
C GLN A 6 14.89 10.91 -13.96
N ILE A 7 15.12 9.71 -13.42
CA ILE A 7 16.12 9.50 -12.38
C ILE A 7 17.48 9.40 -13.10
N PRO A 8 18.49 10.26 -12.80
CA PRO A 8 19.81 10.15 -13.41
C PRO A 8 20.39 8.73 -13.31
N GLU A 9 20.88 8.18 -14.42
CA GLU A 9 21.49 6.83 -14.43
C GLU A 9 22.71 6.71 -13.52
N SER A 10 23.28 7.84 -13.11
CA SER A 10 24.37 7.97 -12.14
C SER A 10 23.95 7.82 -10.66
N LEU A 11 22.71 7.42 -10.38
CA LEU A 11 22.20 7.15 -9.02
C LEU A 11 22.25 5.67 -8.63
N ARG A 12 22.93 4.84 -9.42
CA ARG A 12 23.23 3.45 -9.07
C ARG A 12 24.29 3.42 -7.97
N GLU A 13 23.89 3.16 -6.72
CA GLU A 13 24.42 2.02 -5.94
C GLU A 13 23.81 1.80 -4.53
N GLU A 14 23.78 0.51 -4.17
CA GLU A 14 23.72 -0.13 -2.84
C GLU A 14 22.51 0.01 -1.88
N GLY A 15 21.94 1.20 -1.61
CA GLY A 15 21.07 1.36 -0.40
C GLY A 15 19.81 2.21 -0.52
N PHE A 16 18.63 1.57 -0.50
CA PHE A 16 17.33 2.23 -0.33
C PHE A 16 16.97 2.37 1.14
N TYR A 17 16.48 3.54 1.56
CA TYR A 17 16.06 3.79 2.95
C TYR A 17 14.59 4.21 2.97
N VAL A 18 13.74 3.38 3.58
CA VAL A 18 12.30 3.56 3.59
C VAL A 18 11.85 4.00 4.97
N LEU A 19 11.22 5.17 5.03
CA LEU A 19 10.54 5.67 6.22
C LEU A 19 9.03 5.63 5.97
N GLU A 20 8.30 5.01 6.90
CA GLU A 20 6.83 4.92 6.87
C GLU A 20 6.22 5.54 8.14
N ASN A 21 4.89 5.72 8.12
CA ASN A 21 4.14 6.21 9.27
C ASN A 21 3.41 5.11 10.08
N ASN A 22 3.31 3.89 9.54
CA ASN A 22 2.77 2.72 10.24
C ASN A 22 3.53 1.43 9.87
N LEU A 23 3.32 0.35 10.63
CA LEU A 23 4.01 -0.92 10.41
C LEU A 23 3.27 -1.82 9.42
N GLU A 24 1.97 -1.64 9.21
CA GLU A 24 1.21 -2.38 8.21
C GLU A 24 1.71 -2.08 6.78
N ALA A 25 2.12 -0.83 6.49
CA ALA A 25 2.76 -0.44 5.25
C ALA A 25 4.15 -1.07 5.12
N VAL A 26 4.99 -1.03 6.17
CA VAL A 26 6.29 -1.72 6.18
C VAL A 26 6.14 -3.21 5.90
N ALA A 27 5.22 -3.89 6.59
CA ALA A 27 4.92 -5.31 6.38
C ALA A 27 4.45 -5.60 4.95
N ARG A 28 3.66 -4.70 4.36
CA ARG A 28 3.14 -4.83 2.99
C ARG A 28 4.22 -4.59 1.95
N HIS A 29 5.16 -3.67 2.18
CA HIS A 29 6.36 -3.54 1.35
C HIS A 29 7.20 -4.82 1.39
N MET A 30 7.46 -5.37 2.58
CA MET A 30 8.20 -6.64 2.73
C MET A 30 7.55 -7.79 1.93
N LEU A 31 6.22 -7.93 2.00
CA LEU A 31 5.46 -8.94 1.23
C LEU A 31 5.48 -8.69 -0.29
N ILE A 32 5.42 -7.42 -0.72
CA ILE A 32 5.49 -7.06 -2.15
C ILE A 32 6.88 -7.34 -2.72
N PHE A 33 7.94 -7.01 -1.98
CA PHE A 33 9.31 -7.33 -2.40
C PHE A 33 9.60 -8.83 -2.35
N SER A 34 9.09 -9.57 -1.35
CA SER A 34 9.24 -11.03 -1.34
C SER A 34 8.51 -11.71 -2.51
N LEU A 35 7.37 -11.16 -2.95
CA LEU A 35 6.69 -11.58 -4.17
C LEU A 35 7.48 -11.22 -5.44
N ALA A 36 7.96 -9.98 -5.57
CA ALA A 36 8.72 -9.53 -6.74
C ALA A 36 10.00 -10.36 -6.95
N LEU A 37 10.71 -10.64 -5.85
CA LEU A 37 11.95 -11.40 -5.78
C LEU A 37 11.75 -12.91 -5.59
N GLU A 38 10.50 -13.42 -5.60
CA GLU A 38 10.26 -14.86 -5.46
C GLU A 38 10.91 -15.64 -6.62
N ASP A 39 11.38 -16.82 -6.29
CA ASP A 39 12.11 -17.71 -7.17
C ASP A 39 11.29 -18.03 -8.45
N PRO A 40 11.80 -17.72 -9.65
CA PRO A 40 11.12 -18.03 -10.90
C PRO A 40 10.87 -19.53 -11.15
N GLU A 41 11.56 -20.43 -10.44
CA GLU A 41 11.25 -21.88 -10.48
C GLU A 41 10.00 -22.22 -9.66
N LYS A 42 9.64 -21.40 -8.66
CA LYS A 42 8.44 -21.58 -7.82
C LYS A 42 7.24 -20.80 -8.33
N MET A 43 7.44 -19.59 -8.86
CA MET A 43 6.35 -18.74 -9.35
C MET A 43 6.75 -17.97 -10.61
N GLY A 44 6.04 -18.25 -11.71
CA GLY A 44 6.28 -17.61 -13.01
C GLY A 44 6.08 -16.10 -12.98
N LEU A 45 6.73 -15.35 -13.88
CA LEU A 45 6.64 -13.88 -13.92
C LEU A 45 5.20 -13.37 -14.08
N GLN A 46 4.38 -14.02 -14.91
CA GLN A 46 2.97 -13.68 -15.07
C GLN A 46 2.18 -13.96 -13.78
N GLU A 47 2.41 -15.10 -13.13
CA GLU A 47 1.73 -15.44 -11.88
C GLU A 47 2.10 -14.46 -10.75
N ARG A 48 3.37 -14.05 -10.68
CA ARG A 48 3.82 -13.01 -9.75
C ARG A 48 3.10 -11.67 -10.01
N SER A 49 2.98 -11.23 -11.27
CA SER A 49 2.27 -9.98 -11.58
C SER A 49 0.77 -10.07 -11.29
N GLU A 50 0.09 -11.18 -11.65
CA GLU A 50 -1.31 -11.41 -11.30
C GLU A 50 -1.55 -11.44 -9.78
N THR A 51 -0.67 -12.09 -9.04
CA THR A 51 -0.68 -12.11 -7.56
C THR A 51 -0.48 -10.72 -6.98
N PHE A 52 0.42 -9.92 -7.56
CA PHE A 52 0.62 -8.53 -7.14
C PHE A 52 -0.64 -7.70 -7.35
N LEU A 53 -1.31 -7.80 -8.50
CA LEU A 53 -2.54 -7.05 -8.78
C LEU A 53 -3.60 -7.32 -7.68
N GLU A 54 -3.82 -8.58 -7.32
CA GLU A 54 -4.77 -8.94 -6.27
C GLU A 54 -4.38 -8.42 -4.88
N VAL A 55 -3.14 -8.67 -4.45
CA VAL A 55 -2.64 -8.18 -3.15
C VAL A 55 -2.66 -6.66 -3.10
N TRP A 56 -2.32 -5.99 -4.21
CA TRP A 56 -2.27 -4.55 -4.34
C TRP A 56 -3.64 -3.90 -4.25
N GLY A 57 -4.58 -4.32 -5.11
CA GLY A 57 -5.82 -3.59 -5.39
C GLY A 57 -7.12 -4.22 -4.88
N ASN A 58 -7.13 -5.49 -4.48
CA ASN A 58 -8.38 -6.19 -4.18
C ASN A 58 -8.61 -6.39 -2.68
N ALA A 59 -9.82 -6.09 -2.23
CA ALA A 59 -10.36 -6.43 -0.92
C ALA A 59 -10.50 -7.95 -0.71
N LEU A 60 -10.81 -8.69 -1.77
CA LEU A 60 -11.00 -10.13 -1.76
C LEU A 60 -10.04 -10.79 -2.75
N LEU A 61 -9.44 -11.89 -2.33
CA LEU A 61 -8.44 -12.67 -3.05
C LEU A 61 -9.03 -13.99 -3.56
N ARG A 62 -8.41 -14.55 -4.60
CA ARG A 62 -8.55 -15.98 -4.91
C ARG A 62 -7.90 -16.84 -3.81
N PRO A 63 -8.39 -18.06 -3.54
CA PRO A 63 -7.78 -18.97 -2.56
C PRO A 63 -6.28 -19.21 -2.76
N ALA A 64 -5.82 -19.34 -4.01
CA ALA A 64 -4.39 -19.53 -4.31
C ALA A 64 -3.52 -18.33 -3.84
N VAL A 65 -3.97 -17.10 -4.14
CA VAL A 65 -3.27 -15.88 -3.71
C VAL A 65 -3.33 -15.71 -2.20
N ALA A 66 -4.46 -16.04 -1.56
CA ALA A 66 -4.55 -16.04 -0.11
C ALA A 66 -3.59 -17.06 0.54
N THR A 67 -3.45 -18.27 -0.01
CA THR A 67 -2.48 -19.28 0.45
C THR A 67 -1.03 -18.77 0.32
N PHE A 68 -0.69 -18.11 -0.79
CA PHE A 68 0.62 -17.48 -0.96
C PHE A 68 0.87 -16.39 0.11
N VAL A 69 -0.09 -15.49 0.33
CA VAL A 69 0.01 -14.44 1.36
C VAL A 69 0.18 -15.06 2.75
N CYS A 70 -0.57 -16.12 3.09
CA CYS A 70 -0.44 -16.80 4.36
C CYS A 70 0.95 -17.43 4.54
N ALA A 71 1.47 -18.12 3.52
CA ALA A 71 2.77 -18.78 3.59
C ALA A 71 3.94 -17.78 3.70
N GLN A 72 3.90 -16.68 2.94
CA GLN A 72 4.92 -15.62 3.04
C GLN A 72 4.83 -14.87 4.36
N ALA A 73 3.62 -14.58 4.85
CA ALA A 73 3.44 -13.96 6.15
C ALA A 73 3.94 -14.85 7.30
N ASP A 74 3.66 -16.16 7.26
CA ASP A 74 4.19 -17.10 8.25
C ASP A 74 5.72 -17.15 8.23
N ARG A 75 6.33 -17.23 7.05
CA ARG A 75 7.79 -17.15 6.88
C ARG A 75 8.37 -15.85 7.46
N LEU A 76 7.76 -14.69 7.15
CA LEU A 76 8.22 -13.39 7.63
C LEU A 76 8.04 -13.24 9.15
N ALA A 77 6.96 -13.78 9.73
CA ALA A 77 6.78 -13.81 11.18
C ALA A 77 7.93 -14.56 11.88
N HIS A 78 8.39 -15.67 11.33
CA HIS A 78 9.52 -16.43 11.90
C HIS A 78 10.90 -15.80 11.66
N LEU A 79 11.04 -14.84 10.74
CA LEU A 79 12.32 -14.19 10.40
C LEU A 79 12.49 -12.82 11.08
N VAL A 80 11.43 -12.03 11.25
CA VAL A 80 11.52 -10.67 11.83
C VAL A 80 12.22 -10.59 13.22
N PRO A 81 12.01 -11.55 14.15
CA PRO A 81 12.73 -11.57 15.42
C PRO A 81 14.21 -11.98 15.32
N GLU A 82 14.59 -12.64 14.23
CA GLU A 82 15.83 -13.40 14.04
C GLU A 82 16.75 -12.69 13.02
N PRO A 83 17.44 -11.59 13.38
CA PRO A 83 18.09 -10.69 12.42
C PRO A 83 19.14 -11.38 11.55
N ASP A 84 19.92 -12.30 12.10
CA ASP A 84 21.00 -13.00 11.38
C ASP A 84 20.42 -13.95 10.33
N ARG A 85 19.37 -14.71 10.70
CA ARG A 85 18.65 -15.62 9.78
C ARG A 85 17.84 -14.86 8.73
N LEU A 86 17.33 -13.67 9.07
CA LEU A 86 16.69 -12.77 8.12
C LEU A 86 17.70 -12.26 7.08
N ALA A 87 18.89 -11.81 7.52
CA ALA A 87 19.94 -11.36 6.61
C ALA A 87 20.47 -12.48 5.70
N GLU A 88 20.58 -13.71 6.22
CA GLU A 88 20.94 -14.90 5.44
C GLU A 88 19.89 -15.23 4.35
N GLN A 89 18.60 -15.21 4.70
CA GLN A 89 17.52 -15.63 3.80
C GLN A 89 16.96 -14.54 2.89
N LEU A 90 17.10 -13.27 3.28
CA LEU A 90 16.56 -12.09 2.61
C LEU A 90 17.63 -10.98 2.63
N PRO A 91 18.79 -11.16 1.94
CA PRO A 91 19.90 -10.20 1.99
C PRO A 91 19.55 -8.81 1.45
N TRP A 92 18.47 -8.70 0.67
CA TRP A 92 17.90 -7.42 0.20
C TRP A 92 17.16 -6.64 1.30
N LEU A 93 16.92 -7.21 2.49
CA LEU A 93 16.11 -6.64 3.56
C LEU A 93 16.93 -6.34 4.81
N SER A 94 16.82 -5.10 5.31
CA SER A 94 17.47 -4.69 6.55
C SER A 94 16.47 -4.04 7.51
N LEU A 95 16.23 -4.72 8.63
CA LEU A 95 15.41 -4.22 9.76
C LEU A 95 16.25 -3.69 10.92
N GLY A 96 17.58 -3.64 10.78
CA GLY A 96 18.52 -3.34 11.89
C GLY A 96 18.39 -1.93 12.48
N ALA A 97 17.75 -0.99 11.77
CA ALA A 97 17.47 0.33 12.31
C ALA A 97 16.21 0.36 13.21
N LEU A 98 15.27 -0.59 13.04
CA LEU A 98 14.00 -0.66 13.78
C LEU A 98 14.20 -1.05 15.25
N LYS A 99 13.41 -0.42 16.13
CA LYS A 99 13.34 -0.75 17.56
C LYS A 99 12.79 -2.16 17.74
N PHE A 100 13.17 -2.85 18.82
CA PHE A 100 12.65 -4.19 19.15
C PHE A 100 11.11 -4.23 19.11
N ARG A 101 10.43 -3.29 19.80
CA ARG A 101 8.97 -3.15 19.78
C ARG A 101 8.35 -2.98 18.38
N GLU A 102 9.07 -2.38 17.43
CA GLU A 102 8.59 -2.26 16.04
C GLU A 102 8.69 -3.62 15.32
N ARG A 103 9.72 -4.41 15.59
CA ARG A 103 9.85 -5.79 15.10
C ARG A 103 8.82 -6.73 15.74
N ASP A 104 8.58 -6.64 17.05
CA ASP A 104 7.53 -7.41 17.74
C ASP A 104 6.13 -7.13 17.15
N ALA A 105 5.87 -5.86 16.79
CA ALA A 105 4.61 -5.45 16.17
C ALA A 105 4.50 -5.90 14.69
N LEU A 106 5.60 -5.87 13.92
CA LEU A 106 5.64 -6.47 12.58
C LEU A 106 5.35 -7.98 12.63
N GLU A 107 5.98 -8.69 13.57
CA GLU A 107 5.76 -10.11 13.82
C GLU A 107 4.28 -10.40 14.12
N ALA A 108 3.64 -9.59 14.96
CA ALA A 108 2.20 -9.69 15.26
C ALA A 108 1.30 -9.41 14.03
N ILE A 109 1.66 -8.46 13.16
CA ILE A 109 0.97 -8.20 11.89
C ILE A 109 1.06 -9.43 10.98
N PHE A 110 2.25 -9.99 10.82
CA PHE A 110 2.47 -11.17 9.98
C PHE A 110 1.74 -12.41 10.51
N ARG A 111 1.74 -12.69 11.83
CA ARG A 111 0.93 -13.77 12.42
C ARG A 111 -0.56 -13.63 12.13
N PHE A 112 -1.09 -12.40 12.16
CA PHE A 112 -2.47 -12.14 11.79
C PHE A 112 -2.72 -12.41 10.29
N TRP A 113 -1.82 -12.01 9.39
CA TRP A 113 -1.93 -12.30 7.95
C TRP A 113 -1.82 -13.80 7.65
N ALA A 114 -0.95 -14.53 8.35
CA ALA A 114 -0.72 -15.96 8.20
C ALA A 114 -1.93 -16.87 8.53
N GLY A 115 -2.99 -16.33 9.14
CA GLY A 115 -4.17 -17.09 9.54
C GLY A 115 -4.31 -17.31 11.05
N GLY A 116 -3.38 -16.80 11.88
CA GLY A 116 -3.34 -17.09 13.33
C GLY A 116 -4.59 -16.70 14.13
N GLU A 117 -5.41 -15.78 13.60
CA GLU A 117 -6.74 -15.50 14.13
C GLU A 117 -7.86 -16.10 13.25
N LYS A 118 -8.83 -16.71 13.93
CA LYS A 118 -9.83 -17.67 13.43
C LYS A 118 -10.57 -17.25 12.14
N GLY A 119 -10.13 -17.80 11.01
CA GLY A 119 -10.90 -17.87 9.76
C GLY A 119 -11.33 -16.52 9.14
N PRO A 120 -12.26 -16.52 8.17
CA PRO A 120 -12.77 -15.28 7.56
C PRO A 120 -13.52 -14.38 8.56
N GLU A 121 -14.07 -14.95 9.64
CA GLU A 121 -14.81 -14.22 10.68
C GLU A 121 -13.94 -13.25 11.47
N ALA A 122 -12.64 -13.54 11.65
CA ALA A 122 -11.68 -12.63 12.28
C ALA A 122 -11.42 -11.34 11.47
N PHE A 123 -11.76 -11.33 10.17
CA PHE A 123 -11.63 -10.14 9.32
C PHE A 123 -12.74 -10.10 8.26
N PRO A 124 -13.97 -9.66 8.62
CA PRO A 124 -15.15 -9.71 7.75
C PRO A 124 -15.11 -8.57 6.71
N MET A 125 -14.18 -8.71 5.76
CA MET A 125 -13.73 -7.65 4.86
C MET A 125 -14.86 -6.94 4.10
N SER A 126 -15.84 -7.68 3.57
CA SER A 126 -16.99 -7.09 2.86
C SER A 126 -17.84 -6.19 3.76
N ARG A 127 -17.97 -6.50 5.06
CA ARG A 127 -18.67 -5.64 6.04
C ARG A 127 -17.85 -4.40 6.40
N LEU A 128 -16.51 -4.54 6.48
CA LEU A 128 -15.61 -3.42 6.75
C LEU A 128 -15.55 -2.45 5.56
N TRP A 129 -15.54 -2.95 4.33
CA TRP A 129 -15.69 -2.15 3.11
C TRP A 129 -17.02 -1.39 3.09
N ASP A 130 -18.14 -2.08 3.29
CA ASP A 130 -19.47 -1.44 3.29
C ASP A 130 -19.61 -0.38 4.38
N SER A 131 -19.10 -0.65 5.59
CA SER A 131 -19.06 0.32 6.69
C SER A 131 -18.25 1.57 6.36
N ARG A 132 -17.03 1.40 5.80
CA ARG A 132 -16.20 2.51 5.30
C ARG A 132 -16.92 3.33 4.21
N LEU A 133 -17.59 2.65 3.27
CA LEU A 133 -18.30 3.30 2.18
C LEU A 133 -19.55 4.08 2.65
N ARG A 134 -20.32 3.53 3.60
CA ARG A 134 -21.44 4.22 4.26
C ARG A 134 -20.98 5.47 5.00
N HIS A 135 -19.91 5.36 5.77
CA HIS A 135 -19.35 6.49 6.51
C HIS A 135 -18.86 7.61 5.57
N TYR A 136 -18.13 7.24 4.52
CA TYR A 136 -17.58 8.19 3.54
C TYR A 136 -18.65 8.87 2.67
N LEU A 137 -19.68 8.15 2.23
CA LEU A 137 -20.75 8.71 1.39
C LEU A 137 -21.85 9.42 2.19
N GLY A 138 -22.08 9.02 3.44
CA GLY A 138 -23.17 9.51 4.27
C GLY A 138 -24.52 9.30 3.60
N SER A 139 -25.35 10.35 3.57
CA SER A 139 -26.66 10.35 2.89
C SER A 139 -26.61 10.04 1.40
N ARG A 140 -25.43 10.12 0.76
CA ARG A 140 -25.26 9.79 -0.67
C ARG A 140 -25.04 8.30 -0.95
N TYR A 141 -24.98 7.45 0.08
CA TYR A 141 -24.68 6.01 -0.06
C TYR A 141 -25.69 5.27 -0.96
N ASP A 142 -26.97 5.61 -0.89
CA ASP A 142 -28.00 4.98 -1.75
C ASP A 142 -27.85 5.41 -3.22
N ALA A 143 -27.28 6.59 -3.45
CA ALA A 143 -26.92 7.13 -4.77
C ALA A 143 -25.46 6.81 -5.19
N ARG A 144 -24.74 5.93 -4.49
CA ARG A 144 -23.28 5.69 -4.65
C ARG A 144 -22.81 5.41 -6.08
N ARG A 145 -23.67 4.83 -6.93
CA ARG A 145 -23.35 4.57 -8.34
C ARG A 145 -23.20 5.88 -9.12
N GLY A 146 -24.15 6.81 -8.97
CA GLY A 146 -24.05 8.15 -9.55
C GLY A 146 -22.87 8.94 -8.98
N VAL A 147 -22.59 8.80 -7.68
CA VAL A 147 -21.39 9.41 -7.07
C VAL A 147 -20.10 8.85 -7.70
N SER A 148 -20.01 7.54 -7.87
CA SER A 148 -18.83 6.88 -8.45
C SER A 148 -18.65 7.23 -9.93
N ASP A 149 -19.74 7.31 -10.69
CA ASP A 149 -19.68 7.77 -12.09
C ASP A 149 -19.22 9.23 -12.16
N TRP A 150 -19.70 10.10 -11.27
CA TRP A 150 -19.30 11.50 -11.21
C TRP A 150 -17.83 11.66 -10.78
N ASP A 151 -17.38 10.92 -9.77
CA ASP A 151 -15.97 10.91 -9.33
C ASP A 151 -15.02 10.46 -10.47
N LEU A 152 -15.41 9.45 -11.25
CA LEU A 152 -14.62 8.99 -12.39
C LEU A 152 -14.52 10.07 -13.47
N HIS A 153 -15.63 10.56 -13.98
CA HIS A 153 -15.63 11.44 -15.16
C HIS A 153 -15.18 12.86 -14.82
N MET A 154 -15.65 13.44 -13.70
CA MET A 154 -15.45 14.86 -13.37
C MET A 154 -14.23 15.11 -12.48
N LYS A 155 -13.49 14.06 -12.11
CA LYS A 155 -12.24 14.18 -11.35
C LYS A 155 -11.12 13.36 -11.96
N LEU A 156 -11.27 12.04 -12.09
CA LEU A 156 -10.17 11.21 -12.58
C LEU A 156 -9.90 11.45 -14.07
N HIS A 157 -10.92 11.39 -14.93
CA HIS A 157 -10.80 11.62 -16.37
C HIS A 157 -10.35 13.04 -16.71
N ASP A 158 -10.90 14.05 -16.03
CA ASP A 158 -10.51 15.44 -16.25
C ASP A 158 -9.08 15.74 -15.77
N ARG A 159 -8.57 15.00 -14.79
CA ARG A 159 -7.15 15.02 -14.38
C ARG A 159 -6.26 14.05 -15.17
N GLY A 160 -6.74 13.55 -16.31
CA GLY A 160 -5.96 12.78 -17.28
C GLY A 160 -6.08 11.26 -17.20
N ALA A 161 -6.71 10.69 -16.17
CA ALA A 161 -6.87 9.24 -16.01
C ALA A 161 -7.99 8.62 -16.88
N ARG A 162 -8.13 9.09 -18.13
CA ARG A 162 -9.20 8.70 -19.08
C ARG A 162 -9.18 7.22 -19.48
N VAL A 163 -8.07 6.53 -19.21
CA VAL A 163 -7.89 5.09 -19.42
C VAL A 163 -8.77 4.25 -18.50
N ILE A 164 -9.08 4.73 -17.29
CA ILE A 164 -9.88 4.00 -16.31
C ILE A 164 -11.32 3.87 -16.80
N HIS A 165 -11.75 2.66 -17.12
CA HIS A 165 -13.07 2.43 -17.70
C HIS A 165 -14.18 2.37 -16.62
N THR A 166 -15.37 2.87 -16.94
CA THR A 166 -16.51 2.96 -16.01
C THR A 166 -16.89 1.60 -15.39
N ARG A 167 -16.71 0.49 -16.13
CA ARG A 167 -16.99 -0.85 -15.63
C ARG A 167 -16.02 -1.28 -14.51
N GLU A 168 -14.71 -1.09 -14.67
CA GLU A 168 -13.71 -1.51 -13.66
C GLU A 168 -13.80 -0.62 -12.42
N PHE A 169 -13.93 0.71 -12.60
CA PHE A 169 -14.04 1.63 -11.47
C PHE A 169 -15.33 1.43 -10.66
N ARG A 170 -16.50 1.31 -11.32
CA ARG A 170 -17.76 1.06 -10.62
C ARG A 170 -17.78 -0.30 -9.94
N ARG A 171 -17.20 -1.33 -10.56
CA ARG A 171 -17.08 -2.67 -9.95
C ARG A 171 -16.27 -2.60 -8.66
N TRP A 172 -15.11 -1.96 -8.72
CA TRP A 172 -14.27 -1.72 -7.55
C TRP A 172 -14.99 -0.93 -6.45
N ARG A 173 -15.70 0.16 -6.78
CA ARG A 173 -16.49 0.95 -5.80
C ARG A 173 -17.60 0.14 -5.14
N ASP A 174 -18.28 -0.75 -5.87
CA ASP A 174 -19.35 -1.60 -5.33
C ASP A 174 -18.83 -2.81 -4.51
N THR A 175 -17.61 -3.34 -4.75
CA THR A 175 -17.14 -4.61 -4.13
C THR A 175 -15.77 -4.59 -3.44
N GLY A 176 -14.96 -3.57 -3.67
CA GLY A 176 -13.55 -3.51 -3.29
C GLY A 176 -12.61 -4.36 -4.15
N VAL A 177 -13.08 -5.00 -5.23
CA VAL A 177 -12.26 -5.82 -6.15
C VAL A 177 -11.99 -5.00 -7.42
N ALA A 178 -10.72 -4.61 -7.63
CA ALA A 178 -10.28 -3.79 -8.77
C ALA A 178 -9.89 -4.62 -9.99
N PHE A 179 -9.16 -5.71 -9.76
CA PHE A 179 -8.56 -6.53 -10.81
C PHE A 179 -9.19 -7.93 -10.81
N GLU A 180 -10.20 -8.14 -11.67
CA GLU A 180 -10.87 -9.42 -11.88
C GLU A 180 -10.23 -10.16 -13.06
N LEU A 181 -9.14 -10.89 -12.76
CA LEU A 181 -8.34 -11.66 -13.71
C LEU A 181 -8.94 -13.06 -14.00
N ARG A 182 -9.96 -13.46 -13.26
CA ARG A 182 -10.74 -14.71 -13.36
C ARG A 182 -12.20 -14.38 -13.04
N ASP A 183 -13.08 -15.38 -13.09
CA ASP A 183 -14.51 -15.22 -12.75
C ASP A 183 -14.72 -14.54 -11.39
N SER A 184 -15.68 -13.62 -11.33
CA SER A 184 -15.96 -12.80 -10.14
C SER A 184 -16.29 -13.61 -8.87
N SER A 185 -16.74 -14.86 -9.01
CA SER A 185 -17.01 -15.79 -7.90
C SER A 185 -15.75 -16.37 -7.25
N ALA A 186 -14.59 -16.29 -7.93
CA ALA A 186 -13.32 -16.77 -7.39
C ALA A 186 -12.79 -15.89 -6.24
N TYR A 187 -13.26 -14.66 -6.12
CA TYR A 187 -12.79 -13.66 -5.15
C TYR A 187 -13.66 -13.64 -3.88
N HIS A 188 -13.29 -14.45 -2.90
CA HIS A 188 -14.06 -14.60 -1.65
C HIS A 188 -13.23 -14.69 -0.36
N VAL A 189 -11.89 -14.76 -0.45
CA VAL A 189 -11.02 -14.81 0.74
C VAL A 189 -10.58 -13.39 1.13
N PRO A 190 -10.71 -12.96 2.40
CA PRO A 190 -10.32 -11.61 2.82
C PRO A 190 -8.84 -11.28 2.58
N ASN A 191 -8.54 -10.16 1.91
CA ASN A 191 -7.18 -9.62 1.83
C ASN A 191 -6.77 -9.01 3.18
N ARG A 192 -6.19 -9.82 4.07
CA ARG A 192 -5.73 -9.40 5.40
C ARG A 192 -4.65 -8.32 5.36
N THR A 193 -3.94 -8.14 4.24
CA THR A 193 -2.89 -7.11 4.06
C THR A 193 -3.43 -5.67 4.02
N LEU A 194 -4.75 -5.51 3.87
CA LEU A 194 -5.44 -4.22 3.89
C LEU A 194 -6.13 -3.94 5.25
N ALA A 195 -5.86 -4.75 6.27
CA ALA A 195 -6.28 -4.50 7.64
C ALA A 195 -5.35 -3.48 8.31
N SER A 196 -5.90 -2.62 9.17
CA SER A 196 -5.13 -1.91 10.21
C SER A 196 -5.75 -2.16 11.58
N GLY A 197 -4.89 -2.33 12.59
CA GLY A 197 -5.28 -2.63 13.97
C GLY A 197 -5.26 -1.39 14.86
N ARG A 198 -6.32 -1.18 15.65
CA ARG A 198 -6.37 -0.13 16.68
C ARG A 198 -6.96 -0.68 17.97
N LEU A 199 -6.43 -0.23 19.11
CA LEU A 199 -7.08 -0.43 20.41
C LEU A 199 -8.18 0.62 20.55
N LEU A 200 -9.43 0.17 20.60
CA LEU A 200 -10.59 1.03 20.83
C LEU A 200 -11.06 0.87 22.27
N SER A 201 -11.48 1.96 22.91
CA SER A 201 -12.21 1.88 24.18
C SER A 201 -13.66 1.48 23.89
N HIS A 202 -14.09 0.34 24.44
CA HIS A 202 -15.49 -0.08 24.41
C HIS A 202 -15.94 -0.36 25.85
N ARG A 203 -16.90 0.44 26.35
CA ARG A 203 -17.43 0.34 27.73
C ARG A 203 -16.36 0.42 28.83
N GLY A 204 -15.24 1.11 28.57
CA GLY A 204 -14.09 1.24 29.48
C GLY A 204 -13.01 0.18 29.30
N GLU A 205 -13.24 -0.87 28.51
CA GLU A 205 -12.23 -1.88 28.17
C GLU A 205 -11.52 -1.54 26.87
N ARG A 206 -10.22 -1.82 26.76
CA ARG A 206 -9.47 -1.66 25.50
C ARG A 206 -9.59 -2.92 24.65
N VAL A 207 -10.46 -2.88 23.65
CA VAL A 207 -10.69 -3.97 22.70
C VAL A 207 -9.84 -3.73 21.45
N ALA A 208 -9.06 -4.73 21.03
CA ALA A 208 -8.38 -4.70 19.74
C ALA A 208 -9.40 -4.86 18.61
N ALA A 209 -9.54 -3.84 17.76
CA ALA A 209 -10.39 -3.86 16.59
C ALA A 209 -9.55 -3.73 15.32
N ARG A 210 -9.94 -4.42 14.25
CA ARG A 210 -9.33 -4.27 12.93
C ARG A 210 -10.32 -3.67 11.94
N GLY A 211 -9.87 -2.63 11.25
CA GLY A 211 -10.62 -1.96 10.19
C GLY A 211 -9.99 -2.17 8.81
N TYR A 212 -10.73 -1.81 7.76
CA TYR A 212 -10.17 -1.70 6.42
C TYR A 212 -9.44 -0.37 6.24
N TRP A 213 -8.15 -0.43 5.90
CA TRP A 213 -7.27 0.74 5.75
C TRP A 213 -7.01 1.15 4.29
N GLY A 214 -7.35 0.30 3.33
CA GLY A 214 -7.18 0.63 1.92
C GLY A 214 -8.06 1.80 1.46
N ASP A 215 -7.73 2.30 0.27
CA ASP A 215 -8.50 3.34 -0.40
C ASP A 215 -9.90 2.83 -0.79
N ILE A 216 -10.87 3.73 -0.75
CA ILE A 216 -12.26 3.51 -1.16
C ILE A 216 -12.69 4.49 -2.26
N ALA A 217 -11.91 5.55 -2.52
CA ALA A 217 -12.30 6.71 -3.32
C ALA A 217 -11.54 6.85 -4.66
N THR A 218 -10.20 6.77 -4.68
CA THR A 218 -9.39 6.97 -5.90
C THR A 218 -9.10 5.64 -6.61
N GLY A 219 -8.68 4.64 -5.85
CA GLY A 219 -8.46 3.27 -6.29
C GLY A 219 -7.08 3.00 -6.89
N PRO A 220 -6.73 1.72 -7.07
CA PRO A 220 -5.36 1.29 -7.37
C PRO A 220 -4.90 1.60 -8.80
N PHE A 221 -5.84 1.96 -9.69
CA PHE A 221 -5.62 2.10 -11.14
C PHE A 221 -4.59 3.19 -11.50
N VAL A 222 -4.56 4.31 -10.78
CA VAL A 222 -3.69 5.46 -11.11
C VAL A 222 -2.20 5.19 -10.85
N ALA A 223 -1.85 4.20 -10.02
CA ALA A 223 -0.47 3.88 -9.70
C ALA A 223 0.29 3.32 -10.91
N PHE A 224 -0.34 2.37 -11.63
CA PHE A 224 0.30 1.56 -12.67
C PHE A 224 -0.53 1.42 -13.97
N GLY A 225 -1.78 1.88 -14.02
CA GLY A 225 -2.72 1.56 -15.10
C GLY A 225 -3.06 2.71 -16.06
N ILE A 226 -2.53 3.92 -15.85
CA ILE A 226 -2.90 5.13 -16.62
C ILE A 226 -1.75 5.68 -17.48
N GLU A 227 -0.55 5.15 -17.32
CA GLU A 227 0.67 5.51 -18.06
C GLU A 227 1.39 4.20 -18.39
N ALA A 228 2.03 4.11 -19.56
CA ALA A 228 2.85 2.96 -19.96
C ALA A 228 4.07 3.44 -20.73
N ASP A 229 5.16 2.67 -20.72
CA ASP A 229 6.32 2.92 -21.57
C ASP A 229 6.06 2.44 -23.01
N ASP A 230 5.29 1.36 -23.19
CA ASP A 230 4.69 1.00 -24.48
C ASP A 230 3.41 1.82 -24.76
N GLU A 231 3.57 2.88 -25.54
CA GLU A 231 2.48 3.74 -26.01
C GLU A 231 1.42 2.99 -26.85
N SER A 232 1.69 1.75 -27.31
CA SER A 232 0.69 0.91 -27.98
C SER A 232 -0.46 0.50 -27.05
N LEU A 233 -0.19 0.41 -25.74
CA LEU A 233 -1.19 0.09 -24.73
C LEU A 233 -2.14 1.26 -24.42
N LEU A 234 -1.70 2.50 -24.68
CA LEU A 234 -2.50 3.72 -24.46
C LEU A 234 -3.36 4.10 -25.68
N ARG A 235 -3.41 3.24 -26.71
CA ARG A 235 -4.23 3.48 -27.91
C ARG A 235 -5.71 3.51 -27.61
N THR A 236 -6.42 4.38 -28.32
CA THR A 236 -7.88 4.48 -28.30
C THR A 236 -8.49 4.06 -29.64
N SER A 237 -9.66 3.43 -29.60
CA SER A 237 -10.50 3.14 -30.77
C SER A 237 -11.90 3.70 -30.53
N ASN A 238 -12.45 4.45 -31.49
CA ASN A 238 -13.73 5.15 -31.35
C ASN A 238 -13.84 6.02 -30.07
N GLY A 239 -12.72 6.62 -29.65
CA GLY A 239 -12.65 7.44 -28.42
C GLY A 239 -12.64 6.65 -27.10
N GLN A 240 -12.61 5.32 -27.14
CA GLN A 240 -12.49 4.45 -25.96
C GLN A 240 -11.08 3.83 -25.88
N PRO A 241 -10.52 3.62 -24.67
CA PRO A 241 -9.28 2.87 -24.51
C PRO A 241 -9.38 1.44 -25.09
N VAL A 242 -8.36 1.01 -25.83
CA VAL A 242 -8.28 -0.38 -26.34
C VAL A 242 -7.86 -1.35 -25.23
N LYS A 243 -7.13 -0.86 -24.23
CA LYS A 243 -6.71 -1.60 -23.03
C LYS A 243 -7.29 -0.98 -21.78
N THR A 244 -7.69 -1.84 -20.86
CA THR A 244 -8.16 -1.47 -19.52
C THR A 244 -7.00 -1.03 -18.62
N ALA A 245 -7.29 -0.25 -17.57
CA ALA A 245 -6.27 0.10 -16.58
C ALA A 245 -5.72 -1.16 -15.86
N GLY A 246 -6.54 -2.22 -15.75
CA GLY A 246 -6.11 -3.56 -15.33
C GLY A 246 -5.03 -4.19 -16.22
N GLU A 247 -5.25 -4.27 -17.53
CA GLU A 247 -4.26 -4.83 -18.48
C GLU A 247 -2.96 -4.03 -18.49
N ILE A 248 -3.04 -2.70 -18.45
CA ILE A 248 -1.87 -1.81 -18.42
C ILE A 248 -1.10 -1.99 -17.11
N THR A 249 -1.81 -2.11 -15.98
CA THR A 249 -1.20 -2.42 -14.68
C THR A 249 -0.48 -3.77 -14.72
N GLN A 250 -1.11 -4.81 -15.30
CA GLN A 250 -0.48 -6.14 -15.42
C GLN A 250 0.79 -6.09 -16.27
N HIS A 251 0.78 -5.39 -17.41
CA HIS A 251 1.97 -5.22 -18.25
C HIS A 251 3.09 -4.48 -17.49
N ASN A 252 2.81 -3.29 -16.96
CA ASN A 252 3.80 -2.47 -16.28
C ASN A 252 4.42 -3.17 -15.06
N VAL A 253 3.61 -3.88 -14.26
CA VAL A 253 4.10 -4.69 -13.13
C VAL A 253 4.94 -5.88 -13.61
N THR A 254 4.58 -6.51 -14.74
CA THR A 254 5.37 -7.58 -15.35
C THR A 254 6.76 -7.07 -15.78
N GLU A 255 6.85 -5.89 -16.39
CA GLU A 255 8.11 -5.25 -16.76
C GLU A 255 8.93 -4.84 -15.52
N LEU A 256 8.30 -4.26 -14.49
CA LEU A 256 8.96 -3.92 -13.22
C LEU A 256 9.53 -5.16 -12.52
N PHE A 257 8.77 -6.26 -12.46
CA PHE A 257 9.23 -7.51 -11.84
C PHE A 257 10.34 -8.18 -12.65
N ARG A 258 10.38 -8.01 -13.98
CA ARG A 258 11.49 -8.48 -14.82
C ARG A 258 12.79 -7.73 -14.52
N GLU A 259 12.73 -6.40 -14.37
CA GLU A 259 13.90 -5.59 -14.00
C GLU A 259 14.39 -5.89 -12.57
N VAL A 260 13.49 -5.92 -11.58
CA VAL A 260 13.85 -6.23 -10.19
C VAL A 260 14.44 -7.64 -10.05
N ALA A 261 13.92 -8.62 -10.80
CA ALA A 261 14.49 -9.97 -10.83
C ALA A 261 15.86 -10.05 -11.53
N ALA A 262 16.24 -9.06 -12.36
CA ALA A 262 17.57 -8.96 -12.93
C ALA A 262 18.60 -8.41 -11.91
N TRP A 263 18.19 -7.50 -11.02
CA TRP A 263 19.03 -6.99 -9.93
C TRP A 263 19.27 -8.07 -8.85
N GLY A 264 18.26 -8.91 -8.58
CA GLY A 264 18.34 -9.96 -7.55
C GLY A 264 19.19 -11.20 -7.91
N ARG A 265 19.78 -11.28 -9.11
CA ARG A 265 20.54 -12.46 -9.57
C ARG A 265 22.04 -12.19 -9.62
N PRO A 266 22.85 -12.93 -8.84
CA PRO A 266 24.24 -13.16 -9.21
C PRO A 266 24.26 -13.79 -10.62
N ARG A 267 25.08 -13.25 -11.54
CA ARG A 267 25.32 -13.92 -12.83
C ARG A 267 26.04 -15.24 -12.55
N ALA A 268 25.28 -16.33 -12.51
CA ALA A 268 25.84 -17.67 -12.56
C ALA A 268 26.71 -17.75 -13.82
N GLY A 269 27.99 -18.09 -13.65
CA GLY A 269 28.94 -18.18 -14.74
C GLY A 269 28.45 -19.22 -15.75
N GLN A 270 27.95 -18.75 -16.89
CA GLN A 270 27.75 -19.62 -18.04
C GLN A 270 29.13 -20.07 -18.51
N GLY A 271 29.43 -21.35 -18.32
CA GLY A 271 30.65 -21.95 -18.83
C GLY A 271 30.68 -21.84 -20.35
N ALA A 272 31.64 -21.07 -20.86
CA ALA A 272 32.10 -21.08 -22.23
C ALA A 272 33.63 -20.94 -22.22
N PRO A 273 34.36 -21.43 -23.25
CA PRO A 273 35.80 -21.62 -23.17
C PRO A 273 36.58 -20.30 -23.15
N GLU A 274 37.86 -20.41 -22.77
CA GLU A 274 38.84 -19.33 -22.79
C GLU A 274 38.95 -18.70 -24.19
N GLU A 275 38.72 -17.38 -24.29
CA GLU A 275 39.28 -16.53 -25.34
C GLU A 275 39.39 -15.07 -24.84
N GLU A 276 40.35 -14.32 -25.39
CA GLU A 276 41.04 -13.26 -24.65
C GLU A 276 40.37 -11.87 -24.65
N SER A 277 40.61 -11.14 -23.55
CA SER A 277 40.63 -9.66 -23.49
C SER A 277 39.39 -8.88 -23.94
N SER A 278 38.53 -8.57 -22.97
CA SER A 278 37.69 -7.37 -22.98
C SER A 278 37.51 -6.88 -21.55
N PRO A 279 37.37 -5.56 -21.29
CA PRO A 279 37.25 -5.04 -19.93
C PRO A 279 36.03 -5.66 -19.25
N ALA A 280 36.25 -6.21 -18.04
CA ALA A 280 35.21 -6.90 -17.31
C ALA A 280 33.97 -6.00 -17.13
N ALA A 281 32.82 -6.45 -17.62
CA ALA A 281 31.56 -5.79 -17.33
C ALA A 281 31.35 -5.74 -15.81
N PRO A 282 30.80 -4.64 -15.25
CA PRO A 282 30.55 -4.54 -13.83
C PRO A 282 29.69 -5.72 -13.33
N GLY A 283 29.97 -6.13 -12.09
CA GLY A 283 29.27 -7.25 -11.46
C GLY A 283 27.77 -6.97 -11.26
N PRO A 284 26.99 -7.99 -10.91
CA PRO A 284 25.56 -7.83 -10.64
C PRO A 284 25.33 -6.85 -9.48
N GLU A 285 24.63 -5.74 -9.77
CA GLU A 285 24.28 -4.67 -8.83
C GLU A 285 23.30 -5.19 -7.76
N SER A 286 23.79 -5.50 -6.55
CA SER A 286 22.95 -5.88 -5.41
C SER A 286 22.38 -4.65 -4.70
N PHE A 287 21.15 -4.74 -4.18
CA PHE A 287 20.52 -3.65 -3.43
C PHE A 287 20.04 -4.11 -2.05
N THR A 288 20.07 -3.20 -1.07
CA THR A 288 19.47 -3.39 0.26
C THR A 288 18.37 -2.36 0.52
N VAL A 289 17.25 -2.79 1.10
CA VAL A 289 16.15 -1.96 1.58
C VAL A 289 16.19 -1.89 3.11
N HIS A 290 16.57 -0.73 3.63
CA HIS A 290 16.63 -0.44 5.06
C HIS A 290 15.34 0.24 5.54
N PHE A 291 14.57 -0.43 6.40
CA PHE A 291 13.42 0.20 7.04
C PHE A 291 13.85 1.03 8.26
N LEU A 292 13.50 2.32 8.25
CA LEU A 292 13.82 3.28 9.30
C LEU A 292 12.70 3.31 10.37
N PRO A 293 13.02 3.59 11.65
CA PRO A 293 12.02 3.68 12.72
C PRO A 293 10.91 4.67 12.43
N LEU A 294 9.69 4.33 12.87
CA LEU A 294 8.55 5.23 12.73
C LEU A 294 8.82 6.55 13.45
N GLY A 295 8.41 7.65 12.82
CA GLY A 295 8.59 9.01 13.33
C GLY A 295 10.05 9.50 13.34
N SER A 296 11.01 8.78 12.74
CA SER A 296 12.42 9.19 12.80
C SER A 296 12.78 10.41 11.94
N ALA A 297 11.93 10.86 11.00
CA ALA A 297 12.19 11.97 10.06
C ALA A 297 12.98 13.14 10.66
N GLN A 298 12.49 13.72 11.76
CA GLN A 298 13.07 14.89 12.42
C GLN A 298 14.40 14.60 13.15
N THR A 299 14.73 13.34 13.42
CA THR A 299 15.89 12.91 14.22
C THR A 299 16.96 12.14 13.43
N LEU A 300 16.70 11.78 12.16
CA LEU A 300 17.66 11.05 11.32
C LEU A 300 19.00 11.79 11.22
N HIS A 301 18.98 13.11 11.06
CA HIS A 301 20.17 13.95 10.90
C HIS A 301 21.09 13.98 12.14
N HIS A 302 20.62 13.59 13.32
CA HIS A 302 21.46 13.42 14.51
C HIS A 302 22.45 12.27 14.35
N LYS A 303 22.14 11.27 13.51
CA LYS A 303 23.06 10.18 13.19
C LYS A 303 23.95 10.60 12.02
N SER A 304 25.25 10.74 12.29
CA SER A 304 26.25 11.14 11.30
C SER A 304 26.22 10.30 10.01
N CYS A 305 25.87 9.00 10.12
CA CYS A 305 25.75 8.12 8.96
C CYS A 305 24.65 8.51 7.96
N TYR A 306 23.64 9.29 8.34
CA TYR A 306 22.57 9.76 7.43
C TYR A 306 22.73 11.22 6.98
N LYS A 307 23.59 12.01 7.63
CA LYS A 307 23.78 13.42 7.29
C LYS A 307 24.46 13.55 5.92
N GLY A 308 23.81 14.24 4.98
CA GLY A 308 24.31 14.37 3.60
C GLY A 308 24.51 13.04 2.84
N ARG A 309 23.86 11.94 3.24
CA ARG A 309 24.04 10.61 2.62
C ARG A 309 23.30 10.47 1.30
N PHE A 310 22.08 10.99 1.20
CA PHE A 310 21.15 10.60 0.13
C PHE A 310 21.26 11.53 -1.08
N GLN A 311 21.41 10.95 -2.28
CA GLN A 311 21.44 11.70 -3.54
C GLN A 311 20.03 11.99 -4.07
N LEU A 312 19.02 11.23 -3.63
CA LEU A 312 17.60 11.43 -3.94
C LEU A 312 16.76 11.23 -2.68
N LEU A 313 15.87 12.19 -2.41
CA LEU A 313 14.77 12.06 -1.46
C LEU A 313 13.45 12.01 -2.23
N TYR A 314 12.67 10.94 -2.03
CA TYR A 314 11.29 10.84 -2.52
C TYR A 314 10.33 11.03 -1.35
N VAL A 315 9.29 11.85 -1.54
CA VAL A 315 8.25 12.10 -0.54
C VAL A 315 6.88 11.87 -1.17
N SER A 316 6.11 10.93 -0.62
CA SER A 316 4.72 10.67 -1.06
C SER A 316 3.79 11.81 -0.65
N CYS A 317 2.67 11.98 -1.35
CA CYS A 317 1.71 13.06 -1.08
C CYS A 317 1.15 13.00 0.36
N GLY A 318 1.05 11.79 0.94
CA GLY A 318 0.63 11.56 2.32
C GLY A 318 1.70 11.88 3.38
N MET A 319 2.98 12.04 3.00
CA MET A 319 4.10 12.25 3.93
C MET A 319 4.79 13.62 3.77
N VAL A 320 4.28 14.51 2.92
CA VAL A 320 4.80 15.88 2.72
C VAL A 320 4.95 16.67 4.02
N HIS A 321 4.09 16.42 5.02
CA HIS A 321 4.17 17.06 6.34
C HIS A 321 5.43 16.70 7.15
N LEU A 322 6.22 15.71 6.72
CA LEU A 322 7.51 15.34 7.30
C LEU A 322 8.71 16.00 6.58
N LEU A 323 8.48 16.72 5.48
CA LEU A 323 9.52 17.48 4.80
C LEU A 323 9.88 18.71 5.63
N SER A 324 11.09 18.69 6.20
CA SER A 324 11.60 19.71 7.10
C SER A 324 13.10 19.96 6.89
N PRO A 325 13.70 21.04 7.45
CA PRO A 325 15.14 21.28 7.38
C PRO A 325 15.98 20.10 7.88
N GLU A 326 15.51 19.41 8.92
CA GLU A 326 16.14 18.23 9.51
C GLU A 326 16.23 17.07 8.50
N LEU A 327 15.14 16.80 7.77
CA LEU A 327 15.13 15.76 6.73
C LEU A 327 15.93 16.19 5.50
N GLY A 328 15.86 17.48 5.14
CA GLY A 328 16.68 18.09 4.09
C GLY A 328 18.19 18.01 4.37
N ALA A 329 18.61 18.03 5.64
CA ALA A 329 20.00 17.85 6.05
C ALA A 329 20.55 16.42 5.79
N CYS A 330 19.69 15.43 5.61
CA CYS A 330 20.10 14.08 5.22
C CYS A 330 20.43 13.95 3.72
N VAL A 331 20.01 14.91 2.89
CA VAL A 331 20.28 14.91 1.45
C VAL A 331 21.64 15.56 1.16
N ALA A 332 22.43 14.90 0.31
CA ALA A 332 23.75 15.34 -0.13
C ALA A 332 23.69 16.69 -0.88
N PRO A 333 24.79 17.48 -0.90
CA PRO A 333 24.92 18.59 -1.84
C PRO A 333 24.65 18.10 -3.27
N ARG A 334 23.96 18.92 -4.09
CA ARG A 334 23.48 18.56 -5.44
C ARG A 334 22.43 17.43 -5.48
N GLY A 335 21.99 16.92 -4.33
CA GLY A 335 20.95 15.91 -4.26
C GLY A 335 19.58 16.43 -4.73
N HIS A 336 18.72 15.51 -5.14
CA HIS A 336 17.39 15.78 -5.68
C HIS A 336 16.29 15.53 -4.66
N LEU A 337 15.19 16.25 -4.80
CA LEU A 337 13.93 16.01 -4.08
C LEU A 337 12.81 15.84 -5.11
N ILE A 338 12.08 14.72 -5.02
CA ILE A 338 10.88 14.45 -5.79
C ILE A 338 9.71 14.35 -4.80
N VAL A 339 8.67 15.15 -5.01
CA VAL A 339 7.45 15.13 -4.19
C VAL A 339 6.26 14.73 -5.05
N GLU A 340 5.55 13.69 -4.65
CA GLU A 340 4.28 13.30 -5.24
C GLU A 340 3.20 14.35 -4.91
N LEU A 341 2.52 14.82 -5.95
CA LEU A 341 1.43 15.78 -5.83
C LEU A 341 0.08 15.05 -5.72
N ALA A 342 -0.86 15.68 -5.02
CA ALA A 342 -2.17 15.11 -4.71
C ALA A 342 -3.14 15.01 -5.91
N ARG A 343 -2.64 15.02 -7.16
CA ARG A 343 -3.41 15.15 -8.41
C ARG A 343 -4.64 14.26 -8.44
N TYR A 344 -4.47 12.97 -8.19
CA TYR A 344 -5.54 11.99 -8.34
C TYR A 344 -6.45 11.85 -7.10
N LEU A 345 -6.17 12.53 -5.98
CA LEU A 345 -7.02 12.46 -4.79
C LEU A 345 -8.40 13.08 -5.07
N VAL A 346 -9.41 12.23 -5.23
CA VAL A 346 -10.74 12.64 -5.67
C VAL A 346 -11.45 13.59 -4.70
N ASP A 347 -11.11 13.58 -3.42
CA ASP A 347 -11.78 14.45 -2.43
C ASP A 347 -11.27 15.90 -2.43
N LEU A 348 -10.17 16.19 -3.14
CA LEU A 348 -9.62 17.55 -3.25
C LEU A 348 -10.21 18.31 -4.44
N ARG A 349 -10.61 19.57 -4.20
CA ARG A 349 -11.00 20.53 -5.24
C ARG A 349 -9.77 21.22 -5.85
N GLN A 350 -9.94 21.87 -7.00
CA GLN A 350 -8.83 22.50 -7.73
C GLN A 350 -8.04 23.52 -6.90
N GLU A 351 -8.73 24.36 -6.12
CA GLU A 351 -8.12 25.31 -5.18
C GLU A 351 -7.24 24.61 -4.12
N GLN A 352 -7.69 23.45 -3.63
CA GLN A 352 -6.96 22.67 -2.62
C GLN A 352 -5.75 21.95 -3.23
N LEU A 353 -5.84 21.52 -4.50
CA LEU A 353 -4.69 20.99 -5.24
C LEU A 353 -3.63 22.07 -5.46
N GLN A 354 -4.05 23.28 -5.87
CA GLN A 354 -3.13 24.41 -6.03
C GLN A 354 -2.48 24.81 -4.70
N GLY A 355 -3.26 24.97 -3.63
CA GLY A 355 -2.72 25.26 -2.30
C GLY A 355 -1.80 24.17 -1.76
N PHE A 356 -2.04 22.90 -2.08
CA PHE A 356 -1.12 21.80 -1.77
C PHE A 356 0.20 21.93 -2.54
N SER A 357 0.16 22.23 -3.84
CA SER A 357 1.38 22.48 -4.64
C SER A 357 2.19 23.65 -4.10
N THR A 358 1.56 24.79 -3.79
CA THR A 358 2.25 25.93 -3.16
C THR A 358 2.87 25.53 -1.82
N ARG A 359 2.16 24.75 -0.99
CA ARG A 359 2.69 24.29 0.30
C ARG A 359 3.87 23.32 0.15
N VAL A 360 3.89 22.50 -0.91
CA VAL A 360 5.04 21.64 -1.26
C VAL A 360 6.25 22.50 -1.61
N GLU A 361 6.08 23.58 -2.36
CA GLU A 361 7.16 24.52 -2.71
C GLU A 361 7.72 25.24 -1.47
N GLU A 362 6.86 25.73 -0.58
CA GLU A 362 7.26 26.35 0.70
C GLU A 362 8.09 25.39 1.56
N LEU A 363 7.64 24.14 1.72
CA LEU A 363 8.33 23.14 2.54
C LEU A 363 9.65 22.69 1.89
N ALA A 364 9.71 22.58 0.57
CA ALA A 364 10.95 22.28 -0.15
C ALA A 364 11.98 23.42 0.01
N GLN A 365 11.56 24.67 -0.11
CA GLN A 365 12.41 25.85 0.11
C GLN A 365 12.92 25.91 1.55
N ALA A 366 12.03 25.72 2.53
CA ALA A 366 12.42 25.66 3.95
C ALA A 366 13.40 24.51 4.24
N ALA A 367 13.27 23.38 3.54
CA ALA A 367 14.19 22.24 3.65
C ALA A 367 15.52 22.41 2.86
N GLY A 368 15.75 23.58 2.24
CA GLY A 368 16.99 23.91 1.54
C GLY A 368 17.06 23.50 0.06
N PHE A 369 15.91 23.28 -0.59
CA PHE A 369 15.82 22.92 -2.00
C PHE A 369 15.27 24.06 -2.87
N ALA A 370 15.82 24.19 -4.07
CA ALA A 370 15.35 25.11 -5.10
C ALA A 370 14.59 24.36 -6.22
N PRO A 371 13.57 24.97 -6.87
CA PRO A 371 12.83 24.34 -7.96
C PRO A 371 13.73 24.08 -9.18
N GLN A 372 13.62 22.91 -9.79
CA GLN A 372 14.54 22.50 -10.86
C GLN A 372 14.34 23.34 -12.16
N PRO A 373 15.35 24.11 -12.63
CA PRO A 373 15.21 24.93 -13.82
C PRO A 373 14.99 24.08 -15.07
N GLY A 374 14.03 24.46 -15.91
CA GLY A 374 13.73 23.76 -17.17
C GLY A 374 13.09 22.38 -17.03
N ALA A 375 12.78 21.91 -15.82
CA ALA A 375 11.96 20.71 -15.64
C ALA A 375 10.57 20.95 -16.24
N ARG A 376 10.04 19.98 -17.00
CA ARG A 376 8.64 20.04 -17.48
C ARG A 376 7.71 20.09 -16.28
N SER A 377 6.84 21.10 -16.24
CA SER A 377 5.76 21.20 -15.26
C SER A 377 4.93 19.91 -15.26
N SER A 378 4.97 19.17 -14.15
CA SER A 378 4.21 17.93 -13.99
C SER A 378 3.22 18.11 -12.86
N GLU A 379 1.93 17.96 -13.18
CA GLU A 379 0.85 18.01 -12.19
C GLU A 379 0.90 16.84 -11.20
N THR A 380 1.67 15.78 -11.49
CA THR A 380 1.79 14.59 -10.64
C THR A 380 3.02 14.62 -9.73
N PHE A 381 4.09 15.34 -10.10
CA PHE A 381 5.34 15.37 -9.34
C PHE A 381 6.02 16.76 -9.38
N ALA A 382 6.26 17.34 -8.21
CA ALA A 382 7.17 18.48 -8.06
C ALA A 382 8.62 17.99 -7.93
N ARG A 383 9.58 18.75 -8.48
CA ARG A 383 11.01 18.40 -8.54
C ARG A 383 11.87 19.57 -8.12
N PHE A 384 12.80 19.31 -7.20
CA PHE A 384 13.70 20.29 -6.62
C PHE A 384 15.13 19.73 -6.55
N TYR A 385 16.11 20.61 -6.38
CA TYR A 385 17.53 20.28 -6.23
C TYR A 385 18.16 21.06 -5.08
N LYS A 386 19.20 20.52 -4.47
CA LYS A 386 19.93 21.17 -3.37
C LYS A 386 21.17 21.90 -3.87
N SER A 387 21.33 23.18 -3.53
CA SER A 387 22.49 23.98 -3.96
C SER A 387 23.79 23.58 -3.25
N GLU A 388 24.93 23.82 -3.90
CA GLU A 388 26.27 23.51 -3.36
C GLU A 388 26.61 24.37 -2.12
N ASP A 389 26.07 25.59 -2.01
CA ASP A 389 26.41 26.56 -0.95
C ASP A 389 25.85 26.26 0.44
N SER A 390 25.11 25.16 0.63
CA SER A 390 24.50 24.78 1.91
C SER A 390 25.47 24.06 2.88
N VAL A 391 26.68 24.59 3.00
CA VAL A 391 27.61 24.24 4.10
C VAL A 391 27.13 24.96 5.37
N PRO A 392 27.00 24.27 6.52
CA PRO A 392 26.79 24.94 7.80
C PRO A 392 28.11 25.62 8.21
N GLY A 393 28.32 26.84 7.71
CA GLY A 393 29.41 27.69 8.15
C GLY A 393 29.23 28.03 9.63
N CYS A 394 30.30 27.86 10.41
CA CYS A 394 30.34 28.35 11.78
C CYS A 394 30.30 29.89 11.75
N ILE A 395 29.13 30.48 12.03
CA ILE A 395 29.03 31.92 12.23
C ILE A 395 29.30 32.19 13.70
N ASP A 396 30.52 32.65 13.99
CA ASP A 396 30.85 33.25 15.28
C ASP A 396 30.04 34.55 15.48
N PRO A 397 29.22 34.69 16.54
CA PRO A 397 28.49 35.91 16.81
C PRO A 397 29.39 36.90 17.59
N ALA A 398 30.21 37.66 16.88
CA ALA A 398 31.05 38.69 17.46
C ALA A 398 30.67 40.10 16.98
N VAL A 399 29.77 40.77 17.75
CA VAL A 399 29.65 42.25 17.89
C VAL A 399 29.16 42.98 16.61
N GLU A 400 28.09 43.77 16.60
CA GLU A 400 27.77 44.92 17.47
C GLU A 400 26.31 44.96 17.98
N SER A 401 26.12 45.65 19.11
CA SER A 401 24.80 45.93 19.69
C SER A 401 24.13 47.16 19.05
N GLY A 402 22.93 46.97 18.49
CA GLY A 402 22.00 48.05 18.15
C GLY A 402 20.74 47.95 19.03
N THR A 403 20.59 48.85 19.99
CA THR A 403 19.51 48.81 21.00
C THR A 403 18.17 49.29 20.43
N LEU A 404 17.15 48.41 20.41
CA LEU A 404 15.74 48.80 20.49
C LEU A 404 14.94 47.77 21.31
N THR A 405 14.21 48.26 22.32
CA THR A 405 13.31 47.48 23.17
C THR A 405 11.91 47.32 22.54
N PRO A 406 11.10 46.32 22.97
CA PRO A 406 9.98 45.83 22.19
C PRO A 406 8.63 46.39 22.62
N GLU A 407 7.75 46.72 21.66
CA GLU A 407 6.31 46.80 21.92
C GLU A 407 5.47 46.58 20.63
N ALA A 408 4.36 45.87 20.79
CA ALA A 408 3.22 45.75 19.85
C ALA A 408 3.46 45.20 18.42
N LEU A 409 3.59 43.87 18.30
CA LEU A 409 2.89 43.11 17.25
C LEU A 409 2.31 41.82 17.84
N GLY A 410 1.00 41.61 17.64
CA GLY A 410 0.26 40.48 18.20
C GLY A 410 0.51 39.15 17.48
N PRO A 411 -0.07 38.04 17.99
CA PRO A 411 0.09 36.73 17.36
C PRO A 411 -0.49 36.73 15.93
N PRO A 412 0.16 36.03 14.97
CA PRO A 412 -0.40 35.86 13.64
C PRO A 412 -1.70 35.04 13.71
N PRO A 413 -2.69 35.31 12.84
CA PRO A 413 -4.00 34.69 12.94
C PRO A 413 -3.98 33.19 12.57
N GLU A 414 -4.49 32.36 13.48
CA GLU A 414 -4.88 30.98 13.16
C GLU A 414 -6.08 30.99 12.21
N ALA A 415 -5.83 30.91 10.90
CA ALA A 415 -6.87 30.68 9.91
C ALA A 415 -6.35 29.90 8.70
N LEU A 416 -7.13 28.92 8.25
CA LEU A 416 -7.01 28.22 6.96
C LEU A 416 -5.86 27.19 6.81
N ALA A 417 -5.73 26.28 7.78
CA ALA A 417 -5.24 24.93 7.47
C ALA A 417 -6.37 24.08 6.85
N PRO A 418 -6.24 23.54 5.62
CA PRO A 418 -7.22 22.59 5.09
C PRO A 418 -7.11 21.23 5.81
N PRO A 419 -8.23 20.55 6.11
CA PRO A 419 -8.21 19.34 6.93
C PRO A 419 -7.73 18.12 6.12
N LEU A 420 -6.41 17.86 6.14
CA LEU A 420 -5.84 16.55 5.83
C LEU A 420 -5.75 15.63 7.07
N GLN A 421 -6.23 16.08 8.24
CA GLN A 421 -6.15 15.34 9.51
C GLN A 421 -7.35 14.40 9.78
N THR A 422 -8.44 14.47 9.00
CA THR A 422 -9.64 13.61 9.19
C THR A 422 -9.48 12.18 8.63
N MET A 423 -8.46 11.45 9.11
CA MET A 423 -8.35 9.98 9.05
C MET A 423 -7.79 9.37 10.36
N ILE A 424 -7.50 10.21 11.37
CA ILE A 424 -7.23 9.80 12.75
C ILE A 424 -8.46 10.16 13.58
N PRO A 425 -9.13 9.22 14.28
CA PRO A 425 -10.18 9.56 15.24
C PRO A 425 -9.52 10.30 16.41
N PRO A 426 -10.17 11.36 16.95
CA PRO A 426 -9.59 12.12 18.04
C PRO A 426 -9.39 11.24 19.27
N SER A 427 -8.25 11.42 19.94
CA SER A 427 -8.03 10.92 21.29
C SER A 427 -8.55 11.93 22.31
N GLU A 428 -9.25 11.39 23.31
CA GLU A 428 -9.48 11.92 24.66
C GLU A 428 -10.63 12.92 24.92
N ASP A 429 -11.41 12.52 25.93
CA ASP A 429 -12.20 13.24 26.93
C ASP A 429 -13.06 14.46 26.54
N LEU A 430 -14.37 14.17 26.40
CA LEU A 430 -15.42 15.05 26.91
C LEU A 430 -16.59 14.23 27.48
N THR A 431 -16.50 13.93 28.78
CA THR A 431 -17.66 13.52 29.57
C THR A 431 -18.46 14.76 29.96
N GLN A 432 -19.73 14.85 29.55
CA GLN A 432 -20.84 15.20 30.46
C GLN A 432 -22.24 15.05 29.85
N ALA A 433 -23.09 14.43 30.66
CA ALA A 433 -24.56 14.42 30.73
C ALA A 433 -25.43 15.06 29.63
N LEU A 434 -26.40 14.27 29.16
CA LEU A 434 -27.79 14.69 29.08
C LEU A 434 -28.71 13.49 29.38
N GLU A 435 -29.40 13.53 30.51
CA GLU A 435 -30.42 12.55 30.90
C GLU A 435 -31.70 12.76 30.06
N GLY A 436 -32.41 11.68 29.69
CA GLY A 436 -33.67 11.85 28.97
C GLY A 436 -34.34 10.60 28.38
N GLN A 437 -35.08 9.88 29.22
CA GLN A 437 -36.26 9.06 28.87
C GLN A 437 -36.07 7.73 28.09
N THR A 438 -36.19 6.64 28.83
CA THR A 438 -36.52 5.29 28.37
C THR A 438 -38.01 5.13 28.00
N PRO A 439 -38.34 4.20 27.11
CA PRO A 439 -39.50 3.32 27.29
C PRO A 439 -39.07 1.84 27.48
N PRO A 440 -39.91 0.97 28.05
CA PRO A 440 -39.45 -0.23 28.77
C PRO A 440 -39.20 -1.46 27.90
N SER A 441 -38.27 -2.30 28.37
CA SER A 441 -37.99 -3.64 27.85
C SER A 441 -38.87 -4.70 28.53
N GLU A 442 -39.36 -5.68 27.77
CA GLU A 442 -39.95 -6.92 28.31
C GLU A 442 -39.08 -8.13 27.91
N PRO A 443 -38.71 -9.05 28.85
CA PRO A 443 -37.71 -10.08 28.58
C PRO A 443 -38.32 -11.44 28.19
N LEU A 444 -37.85 -12.02 27.09
CA LEU A 444 -38.15 -13.41 26.72
C LEU A 444 -36.94 -14.34 26.89
N LYS A 445 -37.23 -15.51 27.46
CA LYS A 445 -36.27 -16.46 28.05
C LYS A 445 -35.64 -17.39 27.02
N LEU A 446 -34.36 -17.71 27.21
CA LEU A 446 -33.75 -18.94 26.70
C LEU A 446 -34.28 -20.16 27.49
N PRO A 447 -34.60 -21.29 26.83
CA PRO A 447 -34.69 -22.59 27.47
C PRO A 447 -33.32 -23.31 27.47
N SER A 448 -33.01 -23.96 28.59
CA SER A 448 -31.74 -24.68 28.83
C SER A 448 -31.71 -26.10 28.25
N GLU A 449 -30.52 -26.65 28.13
CA GLU A 449 -30.26 -28.05 27.78
C GLU A 449 -30.69 -29.02 28.90
N SER A 450 -31.11 -30.23 28.54
CA SER A 450 -31.13 -31.40 29.43
C SER A 450 -31.05 -32.71 28.64
N GLN A 451 -30.14 -33.60 29.03
CA GLN A 451 -29.93 -34.93 28.44
C GLN A 451 -30.91 -35.98 29.00
N VAL A 452 -31.11 -37.10 28.28
CA VAL A 452 -31.10 -38.53 28.74
C VAL A 452 -31.85 -39.45 27.74
N SER A 453 -31.51 -40.75 27.74
CA SER A 453 -31.56 -41.69 26.59
C SER A 453 -32.72 -42.72 26.53
N LEU A 454 -32.95 -43.25 25.32
CA LEU A 454 -33.32 -44.65 24.96
C LEU A 454 -34.58 -45.33 25.53
N SER A 455 -35.52 -45.76 24.66
CA SER A 455 -35.73 -47.20 24.31
C SER A 455 -36.96 -47.52 23.41
N GLN A 456 -36.69 -48.14 22.25
CA GLN A 456 -37.37 -49.30 21.59
C GLN A 456 -38.88 -49.39 21.23
N VAL A 457 -39.09 -49.69 19.92
CA VAL A 457 -39.91 -50.81 19.32
C VAL A 457 -41.43 -50.64 19.07
N LEU A 458 -41.81 -50.53 17.78
CA LEU A 458 -42.66 -51.51 17.04
C LEU A 458 -42.80 -51.18 15.52
N ALA A 459 -42.84 -52.25 14.71
CA ALA A 459 -43.20 -52.34 13.27
C ALA A 459 -43.90 -53.73 13.09
N PRO A 460 -44.34 -54.26 11.91
CA PRO A 460 -44.18 -53.85 10.49
C PRO A 460 -45.54 -54.04 9.72
N PRO A 461 -45.68 -54.62 8.50
CA PRO A 461 -44.89 -54.67 7.23
C PRO A 461 -45.68 -54.05 6.03
N THR A 462 -45.24 -53.90 4.76
CA THR A 462 -44.62 -54.81 3.77
C THR A 462 -44.22 -54.00 2.52
N GLY A 463 -43.25 -54.32 1.64
CA GLY A 463 -42.17 -55.31 1.67
C GLY A 463 -41.91 -56.05 0.33
N ARG A 464 -40.64 -56.03 -0.17
CA ARG A 464 -40.06 -56.86 -1.28
C ARG A 464 -40.39 -56.44 -2.74
N GLN A 465 -39.52 -56.58 -3.76
CA GLN A 465 -38.21 -57.26 -3.87
C GLN A 465 -37.38 -56.72 -5.07
N THR A 466 -36.04 -56.86 -5.03
CA THR A 466 -35.14 -56.83 -6.21
C THR A 466 -34.63 -58.24 -6.54
N PRO A 467 -34.08 -58.46 -7.75
CA PRO A 467 -32.78 -59.14 -7.81
C PRO A 467 -31.75 -58.49 -8.77
N LYS A 468 -30.60 -59.16 -8.91
CA LYS A 468 -29.26 -58.69 -9.33
C LYS A 468 -28.93 -58.98 -10.83
N PRO A 469 -27.74 -58.60 -11.36
CA PRO A 469 -27.47 -58.46 -12.81
C PRO A 469 -26.82 -59.70 -13.45
N GLU A 470 -26.65 -59.64 -14.79
CA GLU A 470 -25.82 -60.57 -15.56
C GLU A 470 -25.05 -59.88 -16.71
N ASN A 471 -24.24 -60.63 -17.45
CA ASN A 471 -23.01 -60.17 -18.12
C ASN A 471 -23.02 -60.43 -19.65
N CYS A 472 -21.92 -60.08 -20.34
CA CYS A 472 -21.47 -60.53 -21.68
C CYS A 472 -21.86 -59.73 -22.96
N ARG A 473 -20.82 -59.02 -23.46
CA ARG A 473 -20.31 -58.89 -24.85
C ARG A 473 -21.04 -59.54 -26.05
N SER A 474 -21.19 -58.76 -27.12
CA SER A 474 -20.60 -58.94 -28.49
C SER A 474 -20.81 -57.63 -29.28
N GLU A 475 -19.81 -57.01 -29.95
CA GLU A 475 -19.48 -57.11 -31.40
C GLU A 475 -20.65 -56.64 -32.32
N SER A 476 -20.49 -55.85 -33.40
CA SER A 476 -19.32 -55.46 -34.23
C SER A 476 -19.55 -54.12 -34.98
N GLU A 477 -18.48 -53.54 -35.58
CA GLU A 477 -18.43 -52.79 -36.88
C GLU A 477 -19.27 -51.47 -37.01
N ASP A 478 -18.90 -50.41 -37.75
CA ASP A 478 -17.85 -50.07 -38.75
C ASP A 478 -17.16 -48.72 -38.34
N LEU A 479 -16.04 -48.20 -38.87
CA LEU A 479 -15.08 -48.60 -39.91
C LEU A 479 -13.71 -47.92 -39.61
#